data_AF-A0A5N6Q1U8-F1
#
_entry.id   AF-A0A5N6Q1U8-F1
#
_cell.length_a   1.000
_cell.length_b   1.000
_cell.length_c   1.000
_cell.angle_alpha   90.00
_cell.angle_beta   90.00
_cell.angle_gamma   90.00
#
_symmetry.space_group_name_H-M   'P 1'
#
loop_
_entity.id
_entity.type
_entity.pdbx_description
1 polymer ?
#
loop_
_entity_poly.entity_id
_entity_poly.type
_entity_poly.pdbx_seq_one_letter_code
_entity_poly.pdbx_strand_id
1 'polypeptide(L)'
;MTDQNYDQIYEDPQGGSDVVVPAICGNESTSQSISAFNQAVEELLSDIRDATPRTTDFYIASTRQVGSATNATVYAIAQCVENASNTICKNCLNTAYNSLSSCLPADEGRAINVACFMRYSEFPFFQNNQTINLIPFLAKGSSSKSGMIIGVSSGTGLVLLILALFLWFRRQLSKSKAVGKDTSELQDTQRYSYQDLKLATNNFSEEYLIGKGGFGEVFKAIVDGGIVVAIKKLHVGFRAKKELENEVNLIRNVRHRNLILQLGWCIHGPELLLVIEYMPQGSLDKFLWGVTRHQNTTCGHLSEKVDTYSFGIVALEVISGRSCNNVNYSGPRMEYLLNHAWELYEKAIPIKLIDEAIDPNEYEEGVKKIIEIALMCTQSPASLRPTMSEVYIMLSSEPELEQRQMSRPT
;
A
#
# COMPACT_ATOMS: atom_id res chain seq x y z
N MET A 1 5.18 -23.69 -31.19
CA MET A 1 5.54 -22.56 -32.07
C MET A 1 4.90 -21.32 -31.49
N THR A 2 5.55 -20.40 -30.78
CA THR A 2 6.93 -20.25 -30.29
C THR A 2 6.76 -19.58 -28.93
N ASP A 3 7.31 -20.19 -27.87
CA ASP A 3 7.48 -19.57 -26.56
C ASP A 3 8.26 -18.26 -26.72
N GLN A 4 7.71 -17.15 -26.25
CA GLN A 4 8.50 -15.97 -25.94
C GLN A 4 8.81 -15.96 -24.44
N ASN A 5 10.06 -16.36 -24.19
CA ASN A 5 10.83 -16.38 -22.96
C ASN A 5 10.69 -15.07 -22.15
N TYR A 6 10.13 -15.15 -20.94
CA TYR A 6 9.87 -14.03 -20.02
C TYR A 6 11.03 -13.74 -19.03
N ASP A 7 12.19 -14.42 -19.18
CA ASP A 7 13.28 -14.43 -18.19
C ASP A 7 14.45 -13.45 -18.45
N GLN A 8 14.29 -12.39 -19.27
CA GLN A 8 15.41 -11.47 -19.60
C GLN A 8 15.30 -10.01 -19.12
N ILE A 9 14.43 -9.66 -18.17
CA ILE A 9 14.13 -8.23 -17.86
C ILE A 9 14.96 -7.62 -16.70
N TYR A 10 15.92 -8.32 -16.08
CA TYR A 10 16.60 -7.78 -14.89
C TYR A 10 18.13 -7.91 -14.89
N GLU A 11 18.78 -7.29 -15.87
CA GLU A 11 20.20 -6.96 -15.81
C GLU A 11 20.44 -5.52 -16.33
N ASP A 12 20.66 -4.55 -15.44
CA ASP A 12 21.75 -3.55 -15.55
C ASP A 12 21.80 -2.65 -14.28
N PRO A 13 22.93 -2.57 -13.55
CA PRO A 13 23.14 -1.70 -12.39
C PRO A 13 23.43 -0.22 -12.69
N GLN A 14 23.43 0.25 -13.95
CA GLN A 14 23.68 1.65 -14.27
C GLN A 14 22.49 2.29 -14.98
N GLY A 15 22.18 3.54 -14.62
CA GLY A 15 21.01 4.27 -15.13
C GLY A 15 21.06 4.53 -16.64
N GLY A 16 20.70 3.51 -17.42
CA GLY A 16 20.47 3.54 -18.84
C GLY A 16 19.28 2.63 -19.18
N SER A 17 18.26 3.24 -19.80
CA SER A 17 17.18 2.64 -20.62
C SER A 17 16.40 1.41 -20.08
N ASP A 18 15.11 1.67 -19.83
CA ASP A 18 13.96 0.76 -20.03
C ASP A 18 13.69 -0.36 -19.01
N VAL A 19 13.45 0.01 -17.74
CA VAL A 19 12.65 -0.83 -16.82
C VAL A 19 11.18 -0.43 -16.94
N VAL A 20 10.36 -1.26 -17.58
CA VAL A 20 8.93 -1.02 -17.78
C VAL A 20 8.16 -1.31 -16.49
N VAL A 21 7.68 -0.27 -15.80
CA VAL A 21 6.68 -0.41 -14.74
C VAL A 21 5.34 -0.69 -15.43
N PRO A 22 4.65 -1.82 -15.16
CA PRO A 22 3.36 -2.05 -15.79
C PRO A 22 2.35 -1.04 -15.24
N ALA A 23 1.85 -0.18 -16.12
CA ALA A 23 0.67 0.63 -15.82
C ALA A 23 -0.58 -0.26 -15.87
N ILE A 24 -1.51 -0.01 -14.96
CA ILE A 24 -2.83 -0.62 -14.93
C ILE A 24 -3.78 0.40 -15.54
N CYS A 25 -4.25 0.14 -16.74
CA CYS A 25 -5.18 1.02 -17.47
C CYS A 25 -6.63 0.65 -17.16
N GLY A 26 -7.52 1.63 -17.24
CA GLY A 26 -8.96 1.43 -17.21
C GLY A 26 -9.42 0.57 -18.40
N ASN A 27 -10.58 -0.07 -18.25
CA ASN A 27 -11.19 -0.89 -19.30
C ASN A 27 -12.03 -0.06 -20.28
N GLU A 28 -12.39 1.16 -19.89
CA GLU A 28 -13.20 2.09 -20.68
C GLU A 28 -12.31 3.18 -21.29
N SER A 29 -12.73 3.74 -22.43
CA SER A 29 -12.08 4.92 -23.02
C SER A 29 -12.75 6.20 -22.54
N THR A 30 -12.03 7.32 -22.59
CA THR A 30 -12.57 8.62 -22.19
C THR A 30 -13.88 8.98 -22.91
N SER A 31 -14.80 9.64 -22.19
CA SER A 31 -16.03 10.17 -22.78
C SER A 31 -15.83 11.53 -23.47
N GLN A 32 -14.64 12.13 -23.31
CA GLN A 32 -14.26 13.42 -23.91
C GLN A 32 -13.59 13.27 -25.28
N SER A 33 -13.27 14.40 -25.92
CA SER A 33 -12.41 14.41 -27.11
C SER A 33 -11.04 13.81 -26.78
N ILE A 34 -10.69 12.70 -27.45
CA ILE A 34 -9.43 11.95 -27.24
C ILE A 34 -8.20 12.87 -27.27
N SER A 35 -8.12 13.80 -28.23
CA SER A 35 -6.97 14.70 -28.35
C SER A 35 -6.86 15.67 -27.18
N ALA A 36 -7.99 16.23 -26.75
CA ALA A 36 -8.03 17.18 -25.63
C ALA A 36 -7.78 16.48 -24.29
N PHE A 37 -8.32 15.26 -24.12
CA PHE A 37 -8.13 14.44 -22.93
C PHE A 37 -6.68 13.99 -22.80
N ASN A 38 -6.10 13.41 -23.85
CA ASN A 38 -4.71 12.96 -23.85
C ASN A 38 -3.76 14.11 -23.51
N GLN A 39 -3.96 15.28 -24.13
CA GLN A 39 -3.16 16.47 -23.82
C GLN A 39 -3.31 16.89 -22.35
N ALA A 40 -4.53 16.93 -21.82
CA ALA A 40 -4.77 17.30 -20.43
C ALA A 40 -4.12 16.31 -19.45
N VAL A 41 -4.20 14.99 -19.72
CA VAL A 41 -3.55 13.96 -18.90
C VAL A 41 -2.03 14.10 -18.96
N GLU A 42 -1.42 14.20 -20.14
CA GLU A 42 0.04 14.30 -20.30
C GLU A 42 0.61 15.54 -19.60
N GLU A 43 -0.02 16.71 -19.78
CA GLU A 43 0.41 17.94 -19.13
C GLU A 43 0.27 17.87 -17.60
N LEU A 44 -0.87 17.35 -17.11
CA LEU A 44 -1.10 17.22 -15.68
C LEU A 44 -0.13 16.23 -15.02
N LEU A 45 0.07 15.06 -15.63
CA LEU A 45 1.00 14.05 -15.13
C LEU A 45 2.46 14.56 -15.15
N SER A 46 2.83 15.31 -16.19
CA SER A 46 4.15 15.94 -16.29
C SER A 46 4.37 16.96 -15.16
N ASP A 47 3.39 17.81 -14.87
CA ASP A 47 3.48 18.81 -13.81
C ASP A 47 3.60 18.18 -12.42
N ILE A 48 2.75 17.18 -12.09
CA ILE A 48 2.81 16.54 -10.78
C ILE A 48 4.10 15.71 -10.61
N ARG A 49 4.63 15.10 -11.68
CA ARG A 49 5.96 14.47 -11.67
C ARG A 49 7.07 15.47 -11.32
N ASP A 50 6.92 16.72 -11.72
CA ASP A 50 7.91 17.78 -11.49
C ASP A 50 7.78 18.45 -10.12
N ALA A 51 6.54 18.62 -9.65
CA ALA A 51 6.23 19.31 -8.42
C ALA A 51 6.32 18.41 -7.17
N THR A 52 5.91 17.13 -7.25
CA THR A 52 5.79 16.23 -6.08
C THR A 52 7.09 16.12 -5.26
N PRO A 53 8.28 15.95 -5.86
CA PRO A 53 9.54 15.87 -5.11
C PRO A 53 9.96 17.18 -4.41
N ARG A 54 9.21 18.27 -4.60
CA ARG A 54 9.46 19.59 -4.00
C ARG A 54 8.46 19.94 -2.89
N THR A 55 7.47 19.08 -2.68
CA THR A 55 6.52 19.18 -1.56
C THR A 55 7.13 18.61 -0.28
N THR A 56 6.63 19.02 0.88
CA THR A 56 7.15 18.56 2.18
C THR A 56 6.70 17.15 2.55
N ASP A 57 5.56 16.72 2.03
CA ASP A 57 4.90 15.44 2.28
C ASP A 57 4.99 14.47 1.08
N PHE A 58 5.73 14.85 0.03
CA PHE A 58 5.90 14.07 -1.20
C PHE A 58 4.57 13.62 -1.83
N TYR A 59 3.54 14.45 -1.72
CA TYR A 59 2.19 14.16 -2.19
C TYR A 59 1.60 15.35 -2.96
N ILE A 60 0.94 15.07 -4.08
CA ILE A 60 0.15 16.05 -4.83
C ILE A 60 -1.15 15.42 -5.29
N ALA A 61 -2.25 16.15 -5.08
CA ALA A 61 -3.49 16.00 -5.84
C ALA A 61 -3.76 17.27 -6.64
N SER A 62 -4.08 17.13 -7.92
CA SER A 62 -4.33 18.27 -8.79
C SER A 62 -5.25 17.91 -9.96
N THR A 63 -5.81 18.94 -10.58
CA THR A 63 -6.79 18.81 -11.65
C THR A 63 -6.41 19.65 -12.85
N ARG A 64 -6.81 19.24 -14.06
CA ARG A 64 -6.65 20.02 -15.29
C ARG A 64 -7.92 19.99 -16.14
N GLN A 65 -8.33 21.14 -16.66
CA GLN A 65 -9.49 21.25 -17.56
C GLN A 65 -9.20 20.61 -18.92
N VAL A 66 -10.20 19.95 -19.51
CA VAL A 66 -10.11 19.27 -20.81
C VAL A 66 -10.65 20.20 -21.90
N GLY A 67 -9.73 20.80 -22.67
CA GLY A 67 -10.08 21.78 -23.70
C GLY A 67 -10.67 23.08 -23.14
N SER A 68 -10.96 24.04 -24.02
CA SER A 68 -11.43 25.38 -23.62
C SER A 68 -12.96 25.53 -23.60
N ALA A 69 -13.70 24.55 -24.10
CA ALA A 69 -15.15 24.66 -24.34
C ALA A 69 -16.01 23.70 -23.49
N THR A 70 -15.40 22.80 -22.72
CA THR A 70 -16.12 21.84 -21.86
C THR A 70 -15.78 22.10 -20.39
N ASN A 71 -16.70 21.75 -19.48
CA ASN A 71 -16.45 21.74 -18.03
C ASN A 71 -15.77 20.43 -17.56
N ALA A 72 -15.27 19.62 -18.49
CA ALA A 72 -14.67 18.34 -18.17
C ALA A 72 -13.27 18.54 -17.55
N THR A 73 -12.96 17.75 -16.54
CA THR A 73 -11.74 17.88 -15.74
C THR A 73 -11.08 16.52 -15.59
N VAL A 74 -9.76 16.47 -15.73
CA VAL A 74 -8.94 15.31 -15.38
C VAL A 74 -8.42 15.50 -13.96
N TYR A 75 -8.48 14.43 -13.18
CA TYR A 75 -8.00 14.34 -11.81
C TYR A 75 -6.73 13.51 -11.78
N ALA A 76 -5.69 13.96 -11.07
CA ALA A 76 -4.47 13.17 -10.91
C ALA A 76 -3.85 13.31 -9.53
N ILE A 77 -3.22 12.23 -9.08
CA ILE A 77 -2.40 12.21 -7.86
C ILE A 77 -1.03 11.62 -8.13
N ALA A 78 -0.04 12.10 -7.39
CA ALA A 78 1.30 11.54 -7.32
C ALA A 78 1.76 11.52 -5.86
N GLN A 79 2.34 10.41 -5.43
CA GLN A 79 2.85 10.23 -4.08
C GLN A 79 4.18 9.49 -4.10
N CYS A 80 5.12 9.86 -3.25
CA CYS A 80 6.31 9.06 -2.95
C CYS A 80 6.33 8.64 -1.48
N VAL A 81 7.16 7.66 -1.15
CA VAL A 81 7.41 7.28 0.25
C VAL A 81 8.04 8.45 1.02
N GLU A 82 7.62 8.67 2.27
CA GLU A 82 8.00 9.87 3.06
C GLU A 82 9.52 10.02 3.29
N ASN A 83 10.27 8.91 3.27
CA ASN A 83 11.73 8.90 3.43
C ASN A 83 12.50 8.98 2.09
N ALA A 84 11.82 9.19 0.96
CA ALA A 84 12.48 9.30 -0.34
C ALA A 84 13.27 10.61 -0.46
N SER A 85 14.44 10.56 -1.13
CA SER A 85 15.09 11.79 -1.59
C SER A 85 14.35 12.37 -2.80
N ASN A 86 14.50 13.67 -3.04
CA ASN A 86 13.90 14.35 -4.20
C ASN A 86 14.26 13.65 -5.53
N THR A 87 15.49 13.13 -5.64
CA THR A 87 15.95 12.39 -6.83
C THR A 87 15.28 11.03 -6.95
N ILE A 88 15.13 10.28 -5.85
CA ILE A 88 14.46 8.97 -5.84
C ILE A 88 12.99 9.13 -6.22
N CYS A 89 12.30 10.08 -5.60
CA CYS A 89 10.91 10.39 -5.91
C CYS A 89 10.75 10.81 -7.38
N LYS A 90 11.61 11.71 -7.85
CA LYS A 90 11.59 12.19 -9.23
C LYS A 90 11.76 11.07 -10.25
N ASN A 91 12.74 10.19 -10.05
CA ASN A 91 13.02 9.09 -10.97
C ASN A 91 11.87 8.09 -11.00
N CYS A 92 11.32 7.76 -9.83
CA CYS A 92 10.17 6.85 -9.74
C CYS A 92 8.95 7.42 -10.47
N LEU A 93 8.61 8.68 -10.21
CA LEU A 93 7.49 9.35 -10.87
C LEU A 93 7.72 9.51 -12.38
N ASN A 94 8.97 9.65 -12.84
CA ASN A 94 9.29 9.68 -14.25
C ASN A 94 9.01 8.35 -14.93
N THR A 95 9.33 7.23 -14.27
CA THR A 95 8.96 5.90 -14.76
C THR A 95 7.44 5.72 -14.77
N ALA A 96 6.76 6.11 -13.69
CA ALA A 96 5.30 6.05 -13.61
C ALA A 96 4.61 6.87 -14.73
N TYR A 97 5.10 8.08 -14.98
CA TYR A 97 4.67 8.96 -16.08
C TYR A 97 4.81 8.28 -17.45
N ASN A 98 5.99 7.72 -17.75
CA ASN A 98 6.25 7.04 -19.02
C ASN A 98 5.39 5.78 -19.20
N SER A 99 5.07 5.08 -18.13
CA SER A 99 4.20 3.91 -18.20
C SER A 99 2.74 4.32 -18.44
N LEU A 100 2.27 5.38 -17.79
CA LEU A 100 0.89 5.86 -17.89
C LEU A 100 0.57 6.46 -19.26
N SER A 101 1.55 6.97 -20.00
CA SER A 101 1.32 7.44 -21.37
C SER A 101 0.84 6.33 -22.30
N SER A 102 1.19 5.06 -22.02
CA SER A 102 0.69 3.91 -22.78
C SER A 102 -0.76 3.54 -22.46
N CYS A 103 -1.34 4.07 -21.38
CA CYS A 103 -2.75 3.86 -21.04
C CYS A 103 -3.70 4.76 -21.81
N LEU A 104 -3.23 5.84 -22.44
CA LEU A 104 -4.12 6.73 -23.18
C LEU A 104 -4.68 6.02 -24.43
N PRO A 105 -5.98 6.09 -24.72
CA PRO A 105 -6.98 7.04 -24.19
C PRO A 105 -7.93 6.46 -23.12
N ALA A 106 -7.49 5.49 -22.31
CA ALA A 106 -8.29 4.96 -21.21
C ALA A 106 -8.73 6.09 -20.26
N ASP A 107 -9.93 5.98 -19.71
CA ASP A 107 -10.52 6.98 -18.82
C ASP A 107 -9.83 7.07 -17.45
N GLU A 108 -9.07 6.04 -17.07
CA GLU A 108 -8.18 6.05 -15.93
C GLU A 108 -6.90 5.24 -16.16
N GLY A 109 -5.87 5.54 -15.37
CA GLY A 109 -4.63 4.78 -15.37
C GLY A 109 -3.88 4.92 -14.05
N ARG A 110 -3.21 3.85 -13.62
CA ARG A 110 -2.43 3.80 -12.37
C ARG A 110 -1.08 3.15 -12.60
N ALA A 111 -0.04 3.76 -12.07
CA ALA A 111 1.30 3.18 -12.02
C ALA A 111 1.73 3.06 -10.56
N ILE A 112 2.06 1.84 -10.16
CA ILE A 112 2.45 1.50 -8.79
C ILE A 112 3.90 1.03 -8.84
N ASN A 113 4.74 1.69 -8.07
CA ASN A 113 6.13 1.34 -7.89
C ASN A 113 6.44 1.37 -6.39
N VAL A 114 7.49 0.65 -5.98
CA VAL A 114 7.92 0.53 -4.58
C VAL A 114 8.14 1.91 -3.92
N ALA A 115 8.64 2.88 -4.68
CA ALA A 115 8.96 4.21 -4.16
C ALA A 115 7.89 5.28 -4.46
N CYS A 116 6.89 5.00 -5.30
CA CYS A 116 5.90 5.99 -5.71
C CYS A 116 4.62 5.41 -6.32
N PHE A 117 3.56 6.19 -6.25
CA PHE A 117 2.27 5.95 -6.84
C PHE A 117 1.87 7.13 -7.73
N MET A 118 1.31 6.86 -8.91
CA MET A 118 0.73 7.89 -9.77
C MET A 118 -0.58 7.38 -10.39
N ARG A 119 -1.61 8.24 -10.41
CA ARG A 119 -2.91 7.92 -10.98
C ARG A 119 -3.51 9.12 -11.70
N TYR A 120 -4.20 8.87 -12.81
CA TYR A 120 -5.15 9.81 -13.40
C TYR A 120 -6.54 9.17 -13.54
N SER A 121 -7.58 10.00 -13.63
CA SER A 121 -8.94 9.58 -13.98
C SER A 121 -9.74 10.76 -14.55
N GLU A 122 -10.69 10.45 -15.43
CA GLU A 122 -11.76 11.37 -15.84
C GLU A 122 -12.77 11.64 -14.71
N PHE A 123 -12.92 10.71 -13.76
CA PHE A 123 -13.85 10.85 -12.64
C PHE A 123 -13.15 11.36 -11.38
N PRO A 124 -13.81 12.22 -10.57
CA PRO A 124 -13.25 12.69 -9.31
C PRO A 124 -13.02 11.54 -8.33
N PHE A 125 -11.84 11.50 -7.71
CA PHE A 125 -11.51 10.56 -6.64
C PHE A 125 -10.86 11.25 -5.42
N PHE A 126 -10.92 12.58 -5.38
CA PHE A 126 -10.58 13.44 -4.25
C PHE A 126 -11.45 14.71 -4.30
N GLN A 127 -11.63 15.38 -3.17
CA GLN A 127 -12.41 16.61 -3.07
C GLN A 127 -11.63 17.82 -3.64
N ASN A 128 -12.32 18.81 -4.20
CA ASN A 128 -11.67 20.00 -4.81
C ASN A 128 -10.78 20.79 -3.83
N ASN A 129 -11.09 20.76 -2.52
CA ASN A 129 -10.28 21.39 -1.47
C ASN A 129 -8.95 20.66 -1.17
N GLN A 130 -8.77 19.44 -1.69
CA GLN A 130 -7.54 18.66 -1.57
C GLN A 130 -6.54 18.98 -2.70
N THR A 131 -6.90 19.86 -3.64
CA THR A 131 -6.01 20.26 -4.74
C THR A 131 -4.86 21.15 -4.28
N ILE A 132 -3.66 20.87 -4.78
CA ILE A 132 -2.45 21.65 -4.51
C ILE A 132 -2.15 22.57 -5.70
N ASN A 133 -1.93 23.85 -5.44
CA ASN A 133 -1.48 24.80 -6.45
C ASN A 133 -0.03 24.47 -6.86
N LEU A 134 0.16 24.09 -8.13
CA LEU A 134 1.46 23.62 -8.64
C LEU A 134 2.45 24.75 -8.95
N ILE A 135 1.98 26.00 -9.12
CA ILE A 135 2.79 27.14 -9.60
C ILE A 135 4.07 27.36 -8.77
N PRO A 136 4.04 27.35 -7.42
CA PRO A 136 5.23 27.55 -6.60
C PRO A 136 6.28 26.46 -6.81
N PHE A 137 5.83 25.23 -7.07
CA PHE A 137 6.69 24.07 -7.22
C PHE A 137 7.26 23.95 -8.63
N LEU A 138 6.62 24.53 -9.65
CA LEU A 138 7.08 24.48 -11.04
C LEU A 138 8.03 25.62 -11.43
N ALA A 139 8.09 26.71 -10.65
CA ALA A 139 9.00 27.82 -10.91
C ALA A 139 10.49 27.36 -10.89
N LYS A 140 11.21 27.57 -12.00
CA LYS A 140 12.66 27.29 -12.09
C LYS A 140 13.43 28.23 -11.16
N GLY A 141 14.03 27.69 -10.10
CA GLY A 141 15.02 28.40 -9.30
C GLY A 141 16.24 28.77 -10.13
N SER A 142 16.51 30.06 -10.26
CA SER A 142 17.76 30.59 -10.81
C SER A 142 18.92 30.21 -9.89
N SER A 143 19.86 29.43 -10.42
CA SER A 143 21.16 29.15 -9.80
C SER A 143 21.92 30.45 -9.52
N SER A 144 21.99 30.88 -8.25
CA SER A 144 23.04 31.81 -7.83
C SER A 144 24.32 31.02 -7.55
N LYS A 145 25.30 31.16 -8.45
CA LYS A 145 26.65 30.64 -8.25
C LYS A 145 27.29 31.45 -7.11
N SER A 146 27.44 30.85 -5.93
CA SER A 146 28.30 31.42 -4.90
C SER A 146 29.75 31.12 -5.24
N GLY A 147 30.49 32.17 -5.56
CA GLY A 147 31.93 32.12 -5.80
C GLY A 147 32.69 31.93 -4.49
N MET A 148 33.64 31.00 -4.49
CA MET A 148 34.71 30.96 -3.50
C MET A 148 36.03 30.81 -4.24
N ILE A 149 36.83 31.87 -4.21
CA ILE A 149 38.19 31.93 -4.77
C ILE A 149 39.11 31.18 -3.78
N ILE A 150 39.83 30.17 -4.28
CA ILE A 150 40.81 29.38 -3.52
C ILE A 150 42.11 30.18 -3.40
N GLY A 151 42.48 30.54 -2.18
CA GLY A 151 43.80 31.04 -1.80
C GLY A 151 44.66 29.94 -1.15
N VAL A 152 45.62 29.42 -1.92
CA VAL A 152 47.01 29.05 -1.56
C VAL A 152 47.30 28.17 -0.31
N SER A 153 47.77 26.94 -0.62
CA SER A 153 48.83 26.10 -0.02
C SER A 153 48.95 25.85 1.50
N SER A 154 48.63 24.60 1.90
CA SER A 154 49.52 23.65 2.64
C SER A 154 48.72 22.41 3.08
N GLY A 155 48.37 21.54 2.11
CA GLY A 155 47.39 20.46 2.30
C GLY A 155 47.97 19.07 2.63
N THR A 156 49.29 18.88 2.67
CA THR A 156 49.87 17.53 2.83
C THR A 156 49.94 17.06 4.28
N GLY A 157 50.10 17.96 5.25
CA GLY A 157 50.15 17.57 6.68
C GLY A 157 48.78 17.19 7.26
N LEU A 158 47.74 17.95 6.94
CA LEU A 158 46.39 17.75 7.50
C LEU A 158 45.71 16.48 6.96
N VAL A 159 45.91 16.15 5.68
CA VAL A 159 45.35 14.93 5.08
C VAL A 159 45.97 13.68 5.69
N LEU A 160 47.28 13.70 5.98
CA LEU A 160 47.97 12.58 6.64
C LEU A 160 47.57 12.44 8.12
N LEU A 161 47.34 13.55 8.83
CA LEU A 161 46.83 13.54 10.21
C LEU A 161 45.41 12.99 10.31
N ILE A 162 44.53 13.34 9.38
CA ILE A 162 43.15 12.84 9.31
C ILE A 162 43.13 11.34 8.97
N LEU A 163 43.99 10.89 8.04
CA LEU A 163 44.14 9.47 7.72
C LEU A 163 44.69 8.65 8.90
N ALA A 164 45.67 9.19 9.63
CA ALA A 164 46.22 8.54 10.82
C ALA A 164 45.19 8.41 11.95
N LEU A 165 44.41 9.48 12.21
CA LEU A 165 43.31 9.46 13.19
C LEU A 165 42.20 8.48 12.79
N PHE A 166 41.86 8.41 11.50
CA PHE A 166 40.86 7.48 10.98
C PHE A 166 41.29 6.01 11.11
N LEU A 167 42.56 5.69 10.81
CA LEU A 167 43.11 4.34 11.00
C LEU A 167 43.24 3.96 12.48
N TRP A 168 43.53 4.92 13.36
CA TRP A 168 43.55 4.71 14.81
C TRP A 168 42.15 4.47 15.38
N PHE A 169 41.13 5.22 14.93
CA PHE A 169 39.73 5.03 15.32
C PHE A 169 39.19 3.66 14.87
N ARG A 170 39.53 3.21 13.65
CA ARG A 170 39.15 1.87 13.17
C ARG A 170 39.79 0.74 13.97
N ARG A 171 40.97 0.96 14.55
CA ARG A 171 41.62 -0.01 15.44
C ARG A 171 40.98 -0.09 16.82
N GLN A 172 40.35 0.98 17.31
CA GLN A 172 39.61 0.94 18.58
C GLN A 172 38.29 0.17 18.50
N LEU A 173 37.61 0.19 17.35
CA LEU A 173 36.32 -0.50 17.18
C LEU A 173 36.45 -2.02 16.96
N SER A 174 37.67 -2.54 16.77
CA SER A 174 37.91 -3.97 16.51
C SER A 174 38.27 -4.78 17.78
N LYS A 175 38.15 -4.22 18.98
CA LYS A 175 38.36 -4.94 20.24
C LYS A 175 37.12 -4.91 21.13
N SER A 176 36.15 -5.76 20.84
CA SER A 176 35.31 -6.35 21.89
C SER A 176 35.06 -7.82 21.59
N LYS A 177 35.40 -8.67 22.57
CA LYS A 177 35.44 -10.13 22.51
C LYS A 177 34.10 -10.75 22.89
N ALA A 178 33.91 -11.98 22.41
CA ALA A 178 32.88 -12.95 22.76
C ALA A 178 32.75 -13.26 24.26
N VAL A 179 31.52 -13.55 24.74
CA VAL A 179 31.18 -14.38 25.92
C VAL A 179 29.73 -14.88 25.81
N GLY A 180 29.50 -16.18 26.05
CA GLY A 180 28.45 -16.68 26.96
C GLY A 180 27.10 -17.12 26.38
N LYS A 181 26.89 -18.44 26.35
CA LYS A 181 25.63 -19.17 26.16
C LYS A 181 24.86 -19.25 27.48
N ASP A 182 23.56 -18.95 27.48
CA ASP A 182 22.58 -19.67 28.32
C ASP A 182 21.14 -19.53 27.81
N THR A 183 20.39 -20.60 27.97
CA THR A 183 19.10 -20.94 27.33
C THR A 183 17.88 -20.53 28.15
N SER A 184 16.92 -19.84 27.53
CA SER A 184 15.49 -19.93 27.86
C SER A 184 14.65 -19.55 26.64
N GLU A 185 13.77 -20.47 26.24
CA GLU A 185 13.02 -20.53 24.98
C GLU A 185 12.03 -19.38 24.78
N LEU A 186 12.25 -18.64 23.68
CA LEU A 186 11.21 -18.20 22.77
C LEU A 186 11.94 -17.83 21.48
N GLN A 187 11.98 -18.78 20.55
CA GLN A 187 12.80 -18.75 19.33
C GLN A 187 12.88 -17.34 18.73
N ASP A 188 14.10 -16.81 18.68
CA ASP A 188 14.47 -15.77 17.74
C ASP A 188 13.92 -16.19 16.38
N THR A 189 13.12 -15.33 15.74
CA THR A 189 12.51 -15.61 14.43
C THR A 189 13.58 -16.15 13.47
N GLN A 190 13.42 -17.41 13.10
CA GLN A 190 14.48 -18.19 12.47
C GLN A 190 14.59 -17.83 10.99
N ARG A 191 15.83 -17.68 10.51
CA ARG A 191 16.09 -17.65 9.08
C ARG A 191 15.96 -19.07 8.54
N TYR A 192 14.97 -19.31 7.70
CA TYR A 192 14.74 -20.62 7.09
C TYR A 192 15.62 -20.80 5.85
N SER A 193 16.07 -22.04 5.63
CA SER A 193 16.72 -22.44 4.39
C SER A 193 15.70 -22.53 3.27
N TYR A 194 16.07 -22.07 2.08
CA TYR A 194 15.21 -22.18 0.91
C TYR A 194 14.95 -23.63 0.52
N GLN A 195 15.98 -24.48 0.59
CA GLN A 195 15.83 -25.89 0.29
C GLN A 195 14.81 -26.56 1.22
N ASP A 196 14.82 -26.22 2.51
CA ASP A 196 13.91 -26.83 3.49
C ASP A 196 12.47 -26.40 3.22
N LEU A 197 12.22 -25.12 2.95
CA LEU A 197 10.89 -24.63 2.58
C LEU A 197 10.40 -25.19 1.25
N LYS A 198 11.31 -25.34 0.27
CA LYS A 198 11.01 -25.94 -1.03
C LYS A 198 10.66 -27.42 -0.89
N LEU A 199 11.37 -28.17 -0.04
CA LEU A 199 11.06 -29.57 0.27
C LEU A 199 9.72 -29.68 1.00
N ALA A 200 9.49 -28.84 2.01
CA ALA A 200 8.27 -28.84 2.83
C ALA A 200 6.99 -28.49 2.05
N THR A 201 7.12 -27.88 0.87
CA THR A 201 6.01 -27.50 -0.03
C THR A 201 5.97 -28.34 -1.31
N ASN A 202 6.78 -29.41 -1.39
CA ASN A 202 6.95 -30.21 -2.60
C ASN A 202 7.21 -29.34 -3.85
N ASN A 203 8.28 -28.56 -3.81
CA ASN A 203 8.65 -27.58 -4.83
C ASN A 203 7.60 -26.48 -5.06
N PHE A 204 6.93 -25.99 -4.01
CA PHE A 204 5.85 -25.00 -4.11
C PHE A 204 4.74 -25.44 -5.06
N SER A 205 4.34 -26.72 -4.99
CA SER A 205 3.30 -27.29 -5.84
C SER A 205 1.91 -26.74 -5.50
N GLU A 206 0.99 -26.82 -6.47
CA GLU A 206 -0.40 -26.38 -6.30
C GLU A 206 -1.15 -27.13 -5.18
N GLU A 207 -0.74 -28.36 -4.86
CA GLU A 207 -1.32 -29.15 -3.75
C GLU A 207 -1.21 -28.43 -2.39
N TYR A 208 -0.13 -27.68 -2.19
CA TYR A 208 0.13 -26.95 -0.95
C TYR A 208 -0.34 -25.49 -1.02
N LEU A 209 -0.80 -25.00 -2.17
CA LEU A 209 -1.24 -23.62 -2.36
C LEU A 209 -2.58 -23.39 -1.64
N ILE A 210 -2.59 -22.50 -0.65
CA ILE A 210 -3.79 -22.13 0.12
C ILE A 210 -4.34 -20.74 -0.22
N GLY A 211 -3.58 -19.94 -0.95
CA GLY A 211 -4.03 -18.63 -1.42
C GLY A 211 -3.10 -18.04 -2.48
N LYS A 212 -3.67 -17.26 -3.40
CA LYS A 212 -2.94 -16.54 -4.45
C LYS A 212 -3.58 -15.17 -4.65
N GLY A 213 -2.77 -14.13 -4.74
CA GLY A 213 -3.25 -12.76 -4.95
C GLY A 213 -2.15 -11.84 -5.47
N GLY A 214 -2.46 -10.55 -5.61
CA GLY A 214 -1.54 -9.57 -6.20
C GLY A 214 -0.21 -9.38 -5.46
N PHE A 215 -0.11 -9.84 -4.21
CA PHE A 215 1.09 -9.71 -3.38
C PHE A 215 1.90 -11.02 -3.26
N GLY A 216 1.49 -12.10 -3.94
CA GLY A 216 2.18 -13.38 -3.86
C GLY A 216 1.27 -14.59 -3.71
N GLU A 217 1.94 -15.71 -3.47
CA GLU A 217 1.35 -17.03 -3.28
C GLU A 217 1.58 -17.47 -1.83
N VAL A 218 0.60 -18.14 -1.24
CA VAL A 218 0.65 -18.62 0.15
C VAL A 218 0.51 -20.13 0.13
N PHE A 219 1.50 -20.82 0.69
CA PHE A 219 1.56 -22.27 0.75
C PHE A 219 1.44 -22.76 2.19
N LYS A 220 0.69 -23.83 2.43
CA LYS A 220 0.74 -24.57 3.69
C LYS A 220 1.98 -25.45 3.69
N ALA A 221 2.68 -25.54 4.82
CA ALA A 221 3.83 -26.42 4.95
C ALA A 221 3.95 -26.95 6.37
N ILE A 222 4.72 -28.03 6.53
CA ILE A 222 5.15 -28.54 7.83
C ILE A 222 6.66 -28.35 7.89
N VAL A 223 7.13 -27.56 8.85
CA VAL A 223 8.56 -27.27 9.05
C VAL A 223 9.08 -27.97 10.31
N ASP A 224 10.37 -27.79 10.60
CA ASP A 224 11.10 -28.44 11.68
C ASP A 224 10.28 -28.61 12.97
N GLY A 225 10.30 -29.83 13.52
CA GLY A 225 9.53 -30.16 14.72
C GLY A 225 8.03 -30.44 14.48
N GLY A 226 7.58 -30.53 13.23
CA GLY A 226 6.19 -30.86 12.89
C GLY A 226 5.23 -29.67 12.97
N ILE A 227 5.78 -28.44 13.00
CA ILE A 227 4.99 -27.22 13.12
C ILE A 227 4.34 -26.91 11.78
N VAL A 228 3.02 -26.73 11.77
CA VAL A 228 2.27 -26.32 10.58
C VAL A 228 2.36 -24.81 10.41
N VAL A 229 2.81 -24.36 9.25
CA VAL A 229 3.05 -22.94 8.94
C VAL A 229 2.41 -22.56 7.61
N ALA A 230 2.23 -21.26 7.40
CA ALA A 230 1.95 -20.70 6.09
C ALA A 230 3.19 -19.95 5.58
N ILE A 231 3.56 -20.20 4.32
CA ILE A 231 4.70 -19.62 3.65
C ILE A 231 4.16 -18.67 2.58
N LYS A 232 4.30 -17.37 2.81
CA LYS A 232 3.94 -16.35 1.82
C LYS A 232 5.16 -16.06 0.93
N LYS A 233 5.13 -16.60 -0.27
CA LYS A 233 6.09 -16.31 -1.35
C LYS A 233 5.72 -14.98 -1.98
N LEU A 234 6.51 -13.95 -1.69
CA LEU A 234 6.28 -12.59 -2.15
C LEU A 234 6.92 -12.39 -3.53
N HIS A 235 6.22 -11.75 -4.45
CA HIS A 235 6.79 -11.29 -5.71
C HIS A 235 7.47 -9.94 -5.47
N VAL A 236 8.77 -9.97 -5.14
CA VAL A 236 9.53 -8.77 -4.75
C VAL A 236 10.63 -8.50 -5.78
N GLY A 237 10.67 -7.30 -6.34
CA GLY A 237 11.79 -6.87 -7.17
C GLY A 237 13.08 -6.74 -6.34
N PHE A 238 14.24 -7.03 -6.94
CA PHE A 238 15.56 -7.08 -6.25
C PHE A 238 15.89 -5.85 -5.38
N ARG A 239 15.34 -4.67 -5.70
CA ARG A 239 15.58 -3.38 -5.02
C ARG A 239 14.78 -3.24 -3.71
N ALA A 240 13.59 -3.83 -3.63
CA ALA A 240 12.74 -3.84 -2.44
C ALA A 240 13.22 -4.82 -1.35
N LYS A 241 14.18 -5.69 -1.67
CA LYS A 241 14.72 -6.69 -0.75
C LYS A 241 15.33 -6.10 0.52
N LYS A 242 16.05 -4.98 0.42
CA LYS A 242 16.71 -4.35 1.58
C LYS A 242 15.73 -3.57 2.47
N GLU A 243 14.73 -2.93 1.87
CA GLU A 243 13.64 -2.25 2.58
C GLU A 243 12.75 -3.28 3.28
N LEU A 244 12.49 -4.40 2.61
CA LEU A 244 11.69 -5.50 3.14
C LEU A 244 12.43 -6.31 4.20
N GLU A 245 13.76 -6.45 4.10
CA GLU A 245 14.59 -6.96 5.20
C GLU A 245 14.47 -6.05 6.43
N ASN A 246 14.44 -4.71 6.26
CA ASN A 246 14.21 -3.79 7.37
C ASN A 246 12.80 -3.92 7.95
N GLU A 247 11.76 -4.00 7.12
CA GLU A 247 10.38 -4.19 7.59
C GLU A 247 10.17 -5.52 8.29
N VAL A 248 10.68 -6.62 7.74
CA VAL A 248 10.72 -7.95 8.38
C VAL A 248 11.39 -7.86 9.75
N ASN A 249 12.47 -7.08 9.86
CA ASN A 249 13.13 -6.85 11.14
C ASN A 249 12.32 -5.95 12.10
N LEU A 250 11.51 -5.02 11.60
CA LEU A 250 10.65 -4.14 12.40
C LEU A 250 9.45 -4.88 12.99
N ILE A 251 8.78 -5.73 12.21
CA ILE A 251 7.60 -6.48 12.66
C ILE A 251 7.96 -7.74 13.46
N ARG A 252 9.24 -8.13 13.46
CA ARG A 252 9.79 -9.31 14.15
C ARG A 252 9.35 -9.46 15.60
N ASN A 253 9.29 -8.35 16.32
CA ASN A 253 9.06 -8.34 17.76
C ASN A 253 7.62 -7.96 18.13
N VAL A 254 6.74 -7.82 17.14
CA VAL A 254 5.33 -7.50 17.39
C VAL A 254 4.61 -8.79 17.75
N ARG A 255 4.21 -8.91 19.01
CA ARG A 255 3.45 -10.06 19.53
C ARG A 255 2.13 -9.57 20.07
N HIS A 256 1.05 -9.93 19.41
CA HIS A 256 -0.29 -9.58 19.84
C HIS A 256 -1.28 -10.66 19.42
N ARG A 257 -2.27 -10.98 20.27
CA ARG A 257 -3.27 -12.04 20.02
C ARG A 257 -4.12 -11.82 18.76
N ASN A 258 -4.17 -10.58 18.26
CA ASN A 258 -4.94 -10.17 17.08
C ASN A 258 -4.03 -9.77 15.90
N LEU A 259 -2.74 -10.12 15.93
CA LEU A 259 -1.80 -9.94 14.81
C LEU A 259 -1.19 -11.28 14.46
N ILE A 260 -1.12 -11.59 13.16
CA ILE A 260 -0.51 -12.84 12.67
C ILE A 260 0.96 -12.87 13.07
N LEU A 261 1.36 -13.92 13.76
CA LEU A 261 2.73 -14.10 14.20
C LEU A 261 3.65 -14.45 13.03
N GLN A 262 4.68 -13.62 12.83
CA GLN A 262 5.81 -13.98 12.00
C GLN A 262 6.74 -14.93 12.74
N LEU A 263 6.94 -16.13 12.18
CA LEU A 263 7.82 -17.16 12.73
C LEU A 263 9.24 -17.06 12.15
N GLY A 264 9.36 -16.56 10.93
CA GLY A 264 10.65 -16.41 10.27
C GLY A 264 10.55 -15.92 8.84
N TRP A 265 11.65 -16.04 8.12
CA TRP A 265 11.76 -15.60 6.74
C TRP A 265 12.87 -16.35 6.01
N CYS A 266 12.80 -16.38 4.68
CA CYS A 266 13.83 -16.92 3.82
C CYS A 266 14.04 -16.01 2.61
N ILE A 267 15.30 -15.83 2.23
CA ILE A 267 15.71 -15.05 1.06
C ILE A 267 16.56 -15.94 0.17
N HIS A 268 16.13 -16.11 -1.08
CA HIS A 268 16.86 -16.89 -2.08
C HIS A 268 16.77 -16.24 -3.46
N GLY A 269 17.88 -15.68 -3.93
CA GLY A 269 17.88 -14.90 -5.18
C GLY A 269 16.87 -13.73 -5.12
N PRO A 270 15.92 -13.65 -6.07
CA PRO A 270 14.82 -12.67 -6.07
C PRO A 270 13.65 -13.07 -5.17
N GLU A 271 13.61 -14.31 -4.68
CA GLU A 271 12.47 -14.81 -3.90
C GLU A 271 12.63 -14.43 -2.43
N LEU A 272 11.58 -13.79 -1.88
CA LEU A 272 11.39 -13.62 -0.45
C LEU A 272 10.20 -14.44 0.01
N LEU A 273 10.42 -15.22 1.06
CA LEU A 273 9.41 -16.06 1.68
C LEU A 273 9.24 -15.61 3.13
N LEU A 274 8.01 -15.29 3.51
CA LEU A 274 7.64 -15.01 4.89
C LEU A 274 7.04 -16.28 5.50
N VAL A 275 7.57 -16.73 6.63
CA VAL A 275 7.03 -17.87 7.37
C VAL A 275 6.19 -17.34 8.52
N ILE A 276 4.90 -17.63 8.50
CA ILE A 276 3.91 -17.17 9.48
C ILE A 276 3.15 -18.36 10.06
N GLU A 277 2.48 -18.16 11.19
CA GLU A 277 1.57 -19.17 11.72
C GLU A 277 0.47 -19.55 10.73
N TYR A 278 0.08 -20.83 10.73
CA TYR A 278 -1.01 -21.30 9.88
C TYR A 278 -2.36 -21.04 10.55
N MET A 279 -3.26 -20.36 9.84
CA MET A 279 -4.63 -20.12 10.26
C MET A 279 -5.56 -21.20 9.67
N PRO A 280 -6.02 -22.20 10.44
CA PRO A 280 -6.79 -23.34 9.92
C PRO A 280 -8.17 -22.95 9.38
N GLN A 281 -8.76 -21.88 9.91
CA GLN A 281 -10.06 -21.35 9.45
C GLN A 281 -9.93 -20.42 8.24
N GLY A 282 -8.71 -20.22 7.73
CA GLY A 282 -8.45 -19.33 6.62
C GLY A 282 -8.70 -17.87 6.96
N SER A 283 -9.08 -17.11 5.95
CA SER A 283 -9.30 -15.67 6.01
C SER A 283 -10.79 -15.33 6.13
N LEU A 284 -11.10 -14.14 6.66
CA LEU A 284 -12.46 -13.70 6.94
C LEU A 284 -13.35 -13.67 5.68
N ASP A 285 -12.81 -13.28 4.53
CA ASP A 285 -13.50 -13.29 3.24
C ASP A 285 -13.98 -14.69 2.84
N LYS A 286 -13.14 -15.71 3.06
CA LYS A 286 -13.52 -17.11 2.80
C LYS A 286 -14.61 -17.58 3.77
N PHE A 287 -14.59 -17.11 5.01
CA PHE A 287 -15.62 -17.43 5.99
C PHE A 287 -16.97 -16.77 5.63
N LEU A 288 -16.95 -15.49 5.24
CA LEU A 288 -18.17 -14.74 4.90
C LEU A 288 -18.78 -15.17 3.56
N TRP A 289 -17.97 -15.48 2.55
CA TRP A 289 -18.46 -15.65 1.16
C TRP A 289 -18.13 -16.98 0.51
N GLY A 290 -17.37 -17.86 1.18
CA GLY A 290 -16.91 -19.13 0.62
C GLY A 290 -15.82 -18.99 -0.44
N VAL A 291 -15.41 -20.13 -1.00
CA VAL A 291 -14.26 -20.23 -1.95
C VAL A 291 -14.59 -19.69 -3.35
N THR A 292 -15.87 -19.47 -3.66
CA THR A 292 -16.36 -19.26 -5.04
C THR A 292 -16.56 -17.80 -5.46
N ARG A 293 -16.25 -16.80 -4.60
CA ARG A 293 -16.42 -15.39 -4.97
C ARG A 293 -15.17 -14.56 -4.62
N HIS A 294 -14.56 -14.03 -5.67
CA HIS A 294 -13.47 -13.03 -5.70
C HIS A 294 -12.04 -13.59 -5.69
N GLN A 295 -11.60 -14.01 -6.88
CA GLN A 295 -10.18 -14.28 -7.12
C GLN A 295 -9.35 -13.02 -7.36
N ASN A 296 -9.92 -11.81 -7.43
CA ASN A 296 -9.17 -10.57 -7.64
C ASN A 296 -9.99 -9.36 -7.24
N THR A 297 -9.77 -8.77 -6.05
CA THR A 297 -9.71 -7.31 -5.79
C THR A 297 -9.80 -7.05 -4.28
N THR A 298 -8.69 -6.60 -3.69
CA THR A 298 -8.67 -5.96 -2.38
C THR A 298 -9.32 -4.58 -2.48
N CYS A 299 -10.31 -4.30 -1.65
CA CYS A 299 -10.72 -2.93 -1.35
C CYS A 299 -9.61 -2.26 -0.53
N GLY A 300 -9.00 -1.18 -1.02
CA GLY A 300 -8.11 -0.35 -0.19
C GLY A 300 -7.06 0.45 -0.97
N HIS A 301 -7.15 1.78 -0.87
CA HIS A 301 -5.99 2.67 -0.99
C HIS A 301 -5.24 2.68 0.36
N LEU A 302 -3.91 2.63 0.40
CA LEU A 302 -3.14 2.67 1.65
C LEU A 302 -2.73 4.12 2.00
N SER A 303 -2.99 4.52 3.24
CA SER A 303 -2.33 5.63 3.99
C SER A 303 -2.62 5.42 5.48
N GLU A 304 -1.79 5.93 6.39
CA GLU A 304 -1.90 5.78 7.86
C GLU A 304 -3.29 6.11 8.45
N LYS A 305 -4.12 6.92 7.77
CA LYS A 305 -5.51 7.25 8.18
C LYS A 305 -6.61 6.53 7.39
N VAL A 306 -6.20 5.60 6.53
CA VAL A 306 -7.09 4.68 5.80
C VAL A 306 -7.35 3.42 6.61
N ASP A 307 -6.55 3.09 7.61
CA ASP A 307 -6.80 1.91 8.46
C ASP A 307 -8.15 2.01 9.20
N THR A 308 -8.50 3.18 9.73
CA THR A 308 -9.83 3.40 10.33
C THR A 308 -10.95 3.27 9.29
N TYR A 309 -10.80 3.87 8.12
CA TYR A 309 -11.82 3.78 7.06
C TYR A 309 -12.02 2.32 6.62
N SER A 310 -10.92 1.61 6.41
CA SER A 310 -10.90 0.20 6.00
C SER A 310 -11.55 -0.68 7.06
N PHE A 311 -11.28 -0.41 8.34
CA PHE A 311 -11.98 -1.07 9.44
C PHE A 311 -13.50 -0.85 9.37
N GLY A 312 -13.94 0.38 9.12
CA GLY A 312 -15.36 0.71 8.96
C GLY A 312 -16.02 -0.09 7.83
N ILE A 313 -15.36 -0.21 6.68
CA ILE A 313 -15.86 -1.03 5.56
C ILE A 313 -15.94 -2.51 5.95
N VAL A 314 -14.88 -3.07 6.55
CA VAL A 314 -14.88 -4.48 6.99
C VAL A 314 -15.97 -4.76 8.03
N ALA A 315 -16.24 -3.82 8.94
CA ALA A 315 -17.35 -3.95 9.88
C ALA A 315 -18.71 -4.03 9.17
N LEU A 316 -18.93 -3.21 8.14
CA LEU A 316 -20.15 -3.29 7.31
C LEU A 316 -20.22 -4.61 6.51
N GLU A 317 -19.09 -5.10 6.00
CA GLU A 317 -19.01 -6.39 5.28
C GLU A 317 -19.38 -7.56 6.20
N VAL A 318 -18.89 -7.56 7.44
CA VAL A 318 -19.21 -8.59 8.44
C VAL A 318 -20.69 -8.55 8.81
N ILE A 319 -21.25 -7.36 9.08
CA ILE A 319 -22.67 -7.23 9.46
C ILE A 319 -23.60 -7.64 8.32
N SER A 320 -23.27 -7.22 7.10
CA SER A 320 -24.16 -7.41 5.95
C SER A 320 -23.97 -8.73 5.23
N GLY A 321 -22.86 -9.43 5.48
CA GLY A 321 -22.42 -10.59 4.70
C GLY A 321 -22.23 -10.27 3.21
N ARG A 322 -22.12 -8.98 2.83
CA ARG A 322 -21.95 -8.54 1.44
C ARG A 322 -20.53 -8.06 1.22
N SER A 323 -19.90 -8.59 0.17
CA SER A 323 -18.64 -8.08 -0.35
C SER A 323 -18.86 -6.74 -1.03
N CYS A 324 -17.89 -5.83 -0.90
CA CYS A 324 -17.82 -4.57 -1.65
C CYS A 324 -17.87 -4.77 -3.18
N ASN A 325 -17.72 -6.00 -3.69
CA ASN A 325 -17.65 -6.33 -5.12
C ASN A 325 -18.87 -7.09 -5.67
N ASN A 326 -20.02 -7.13 -4.98
CA ASN A 326 -21.15 -7.93 -5.46
C ASN A 326 -21.63 -7.45 -6.86
N VAL A 327 -21.46 -8.33 -7.85
CA VAL A 327 -21.51 -8.07 -9.30
C VAL A 327 -22.95 -7.92 -9.83
N ASN A 328 -23.96 -8.07 -8.98
CA ASN A 328 -25.37 -7.99 -9.38
C ASN A 328 -25.91 -6.56 -9.54
N TYR A 329 -25.05 -5.53 -9.54
CA TYR A 329 -25.47 -4.14 -9.71
C TYR A 329 -24.51 -3.37 -10.62
N SER A 330 -25.08 -2.71 -11.62
CA SER A 330 -24.41 -1.95 -12.68
C SER A 330 -24.16 -0.48 -12.27
N GLY A 331 -23.57 -0.25 -11.10
CA GLY A 331 -23.19 1.08 -10.58
C GLY A 331 -21.78 1.12 -9.95
N PRO A 332 -21.30 2.27 -9.45
CA PRO A 332 -19.97 2.42 -8.86
C PRO A 332 -19.76 1.47 -7.67
N ARG A 333 -18.78 0.56 -7.79
CA ARG A 333 -18.66 -0.68 -7.00
C ARG A 333 -18.47 -0.48 -5.49
N MET A 334 -17.70 0.52 -5.06
CA MET A 334 -17.37 0.74 -3.64
C MET A 334 -18.41 1.57 -2.87
N GLU A 335 -19.18 2.38 -3.59
CA GLU A 335 -20.14 3.32 -3.01
C GLU A 335 -21.42 2.63 -2.52
N TYR A 336 -21.76 1.45 -3.05
CA TYR A 336 -23.06 0.84 -2.78
C TYR A 336 -23.25 0.41 -1.33
N LEU A 337 -22.31 -0.35 -0.73
CA LEU A 337 -22.51 -0.88 0.63
C LEU A 337 -22.55 0.25 1.67
N LEU A 338 -21.61 1.20 1.55
CA LEU A 338 -21.55 2.35 2.45
C LEU A 338 -22.76 3.28 2.27
N ASN A 339 -23.15 3.61 1.03
CA ASN A 339 -24.33 4.44 0.78
C ASN A 339 -25.62 3.74 1.22
N HIS A 340 -25.75 2.43 1.00
CA HIS A 340 -26.91 1.66 1.45
C HIS A 340 -27.01 1.62 2.98
N ALA A 341 -25.89 1.37 3.67
CA ALA A 341 -25.82 1.44 5.13
C ALA A 341 -26.23 2.83 5.64
N TRP A 342 -25.74 3.89 4.99
CA TRP A 342 -26.11 5.26 5.32
C TRP A 342 -27.60 5.55 5.11
N GLU A 343 -28.18 5.13 3.99
CA GLU A 343 -29.62 5.30 3.72
C GLU A 343 -30.51 4.59 4.75
N LEU A 344 -30.10 3.39 5.19
CA LEU A 344 -30.82 2.65 6.22
C LEU A 344 -30.69 3.33 7.59
N TYR A 345 -29.53 3.91 7.89
CA TYR A 345 -29.30 4.71 9.09
C TYR A 345 -30.16 5.99 9.08
N GLU A 346 -30.19 6.75 7.98
CA GLU A 346 -31.04 7.95 7.84
C GLU A 346 -32.54 7.64 8.00
N LYS A 347 -32.97 6.46 7.54
CA LYS A 347 -34.36 5.99 7.69
C LYS A 347 -34.66 5.40 9.07
N ALA A 348 -33.73 5.46 10.02
CA ALA A 348 -33.83 4.88 11.36
C ALA A 348 -34.12 3.35 11.36
N ILE A 349 -33.63 2.64 10.34
CA ILE A 349 -33.80 1.18 10.17
C ILE A 349 -32.48 0.46 9.82
N PRO A 350 -31.36 0.71 10.54
CA PRO A 350 -30.05 0.10 10.24
C PRO A 350 -30.06 -1.44 10.34
N ILE A 351 -30.99 -2.03 11.10
CA ILE A 351 -31.17 -3.48 11.25
C ILE A 351 -31.43 -4.21 9.92
N LYS A 352 -31.94 -3.50 8.89
CA LYS A 352 -32.17 -4.11 7.57
C LYS A 352 -30.88 -4.39 6.78
N LEU A 353 -29.75 -3.90 7.28
CA LEU A 353 -28.44 -4.18 6.69
C LEU A 353 -27.96 -5.58 7.03
N ILE A 354 -28.45 -6.15 8.13
CA ILE A 354 -27.97 -7.40 8.73
C ILE A 354 -28.13 -8.57 7.75
N ASP A 355 -27.09 -9.39 7.67
CA ASP A 355 -27.10 -10.65 6.94
C ASP A 355 -28.19 -11.58 7.46
N GLU A 356 -28.87 -12.29 6.57
CA GLU A 356 -29.97 -13.20 6.92
C GLU A 356 -29.55 -14.33 7.88
N ALA A 357 -28.25 -14.64 7.96
CA ALA A 357 -27.69 -15.64 8.86
C ALA A 357 -27.56 -15.16 10.33
N ILE A 358 -27.71 -13.86 10.60
CA ILE A 358 -27.65 -13.28 11.94
C ILE A 358 -29.08 -13.02 12.43
N ASP A 359 -29.49 -13.57 13.59
CA ASP A 359 -30.79 -13.26 14.17
C ASP A 359 -30.80 -11.81 14.68
N PRO A 360 -31.57 -10.90 14.06
CA PRO A 360 -31.59 -9.50 14.45
C PRO A 360 -32.14 -9.30 15.86
N ASN A 361 -32.97 -10.20 16.39
CA ASN A 361 -33.61 -10.04 17.71
C ASN A 361 -32.66 -10.35 18.87
N GLU A 362 -31.63 -11.15 18.63
CA GLU A 362 -30.65 -11.53 19.66
C GLU A 362 -29.55 -10.48 19.82
N TYR A 363 -29.18 -9.80 18.73
CA TYR A 363 -28.03 -8.88 18.69
C TYR A 363 -28.38 -7.43 18.31
N GLU A 364 -29.67 -7.05 18.35
CA GLU A 364 -30.18 -5.77 17.84
C GLU A 364 -29.36 -4.55 18.28
N GLU A 365 -29.14 -4.39 19.58
CA GLU A 365 -28.45 -3.23 20.15
C GLU A 365 -26.95 -3.23 19.79
N GLY A 366 -26.31 -4.39 19.85
CA GLY A 366 -24.91 -4.56 19.47
C GLY A 366 -24.66 -4.27 17.99
N VAL A 367 -25.55 -4.71 17.11
CA VAL A 367 -25.37 -4.49 15.66
C VAL A 367 -25.63 -3.03 15.28
N LYS A 368 -26.65 -2.38 15.86
CA LYS A 368 -26.87 -0.94 15.68
C LYS A 368 -25.62 -0.15 16.06
N LYS A 369 -25.05 -0.47 17.21
CA LYS A 369 -23.81 0.12 17.71
C LYS A 369 -22.63 -0.07 16.76
N ILE A 370 -22.43 -1.28 16.23
CA ILE A 370 -21.33 -1.55 15.29
C ILE A 370 -21.56 -0.80 13.97
N ILE A 371 -22.79 -0.71 13.46
CA ILE A 371 -23.12 0.08 12.26
C ILE A 371 -22.76 1.54 12.47
N GLU A 372 -23.15 2.14 13.61
CA GLU A 372 -22.81 3.53 13.94
C GLU A 372 -21.30 3.76 14.01
N ILE A 373 -20.57 2.85 14.66
CA ILE A 373 -19.10 2.90 14.73
C ILE A 373 -18.49 2.82 13.32
N ALA A 374 -19.01 1.93 12.47
CA ALA A 374 -18.55 1.78 11.10
C ALA A 374 -18.79 3.06 10.28
N LEU A 375 -19.96 3.68 10.40
CA LEU A 375 -20.28 4.93 9.72
C LEU A 375 -19.40 6.10 10.19
N MET A 376 -19.07 6.17 11.49
CA MET A 376 -18.09 7.13 12.03
C MET A 376 -16.69 6.91 11.45
N CYS A 377 -16.27 5.65 11.32
CA CYS A 377 -14.99 5.27 10.74
C CYS A 377 -14.85 5.68 9.26
N THR A 378 -15.97 5.78 8.54
CA THR A 378 -16.00 6.10 7.11
C THR A 378 -16.19 7.59 6.78
N GLN A 379 -16.22 8.47 7.78
CA GLN A 379 -16.46 9.90 7.58
C GLN A 379 -15.41 10.59 6.69
N SER A 380 -15.84 11.64 5.99
CA SER A 380 -14.98 12.55 5.23
C SER A 380 -15.18 13.99 5.74
N PRO A 381 -14.11 14.77 6.00
CA PRO A 381 -12.68 14.43 5.84
C PRO A 381 -12.16 13.45 6.91
N ALA A 382 -10.98 12.87 6.68
CA ALA A 382 -10.37 11.87 7.58
C ALA A 382 -10.15 12.35 9.03
N SER A 383 -10.16 13.66 9.27
CA SER A 383 -10.09 14.26 10.61
C SER A 383 -11.33 14.03 11.46
N LEU A 384 -12.47 13.67 10.87
CA LEU A 384 -13.72 13.36 11.57
C LEU A 384 -13.80 11.91 12.05
N ARG A 385 -12.88 11.06 11.60
CA ARG A 385 -12.86 9.64 11.94
C ARG A 385 -12.27 9.47 13.35
N PRO A 386 -12.78 8.53 14.16
CA PRO A 386 -12.15 8.18 15.43
C PRO A 386 -10.78 7.53 15.21
N THR A 387 -9.92 7.66 16.20
CA THR A 387 -8.70 6.84 16.30
C THR A 387 -9.06 5.38 16.57
N MET A 388 -8.20 4.43 16.19
CA MET A 388 -8.46 3.00 16.45
C MET A 388 -8.56 2.69 17.96
N SER A 389 -7.90 3.47 18.82
CA SER A 389 -8.09 3.37 20.28
C SER A 389 -9.48 3.80 20.73
N GLU A 390 -10.02 4.87 20.16
CA GLU A 390 -11.42 5.27 20.41
C GLU A 390 -12.40 4.21 19.89
N VAL A 391 -12.17 3.67 18.69
CA VAL A 391 -13.00 2.58 18.13
C VAL A 391 -13.02 1.38 19.06
N TYR A 392 -11.86 0.96 19.58
CA TYR A 392 -11.78 -0.15 20.55
C TYR A 392 -12.56 0.15 21.82
N ILE A 393 -12.47 1.37 22.36
CA ILE A 393 -13.24 1.79 23.54
C ILE A 393 -14.74 1.76 23.24
N MET A 394 -15.17 2.32 22.11
CA MET A 394 -16.57 2.31 21.68
C MET A 394 -17.09 0.87 21.57
N LEU A 395 -16.32 -0.06 20.99
CA LEU A 395 -16.71 -1.47 20.89
C LEU A 395 -16.76 -2.18 22.26
N SER A 396 -15.93 -1.77 23.22
CA SER A 396 -15.79 -2.43 24.52
C SER A 396 -16.67 -1.85 25.63
N SER A 397 -17.14 -0.61 25.48
CA SER A 397 -17.98 0.07 26.48
C SER A 397 -19.44 -0.38 26.39
N GLU A 398 -20.23 -0.11 27.43
CA GLU A 398 -21.69 -0.16 27.35
C GLU A 398 -22.24 0.93 26.41
N PRO A 399 -23.49 0.83 25.94
CA PRO A 399 -24.05 1.68 24.87
C PRO A 399 -24.37 3.10 25.35
N GLU A 400 -23.32 3.87 25.64
CA GLU A 400 -23.38 5.32 25.73
C GLU A 400 -22.46 5.90 24.65
N LEU A 401 -22.95 5.93 23.41
CA LEU A 401 -22.31 6.71 22.36
C LEU A 401 -22.76 8.16 22.49
N GLU A 402 -21.83 9.05 22.85
CA GLU A 402 -22.02 10.48 22.63
C GLU A 402 -22.41 10.69 21.16
N GLN A 403 -23.55 11.34 20.93
CA GLN A 403 -24.04 11.64 19.58
C GLN A 403 -23.07 12.57 18.85
N ARG A 404 -22.09 11.99 18.16
CA ARG A 404 -21.26 12.72 17.20
C ARG A 404 -22.10 12.95 15.94
N GLN A 405 -22.19 14.20 15.48
CA GLN A 405 -22.83 14.51 14.20
C GLN A 405 -22.03 13.83 13.06
N MET A 406 -22.66 12.85 12.42
CA MET A 406 -22.13 12.22 11.22
C MET A 406 -22.71 12.90 9.97
N SER A 407 -21.92 12.96 8.91
CA SER A 407 -22.30 13.48 7.60
C SER A 407 -22.35 12.38 6.56
N ARG A 408 -23.22 12.54 5.56
CA ARG A 408 -23.37 11.56 4.49
C ARG A 408 -22.05 11.39 3.76
N PRO A 409 -21.56 10.14 3.58
CA PRO A 409 -20.40 9.86 2.77
C PRO A 409 -20.61 10.46 1.38
N THR A 410 -19.70 11.34 0.98
CA THR A 410 -19.64 11.99 -0.34
C THR A 410 -18.71 11.27 -1.27
#